data_AF-A0A6J6S013-F1
#
_entry.id   AF-A0A6J6S013-F1
#
_cell.length_a   1.000
_cell.length_b   1.000
_cell.length_c   1.000
_cell.angle_alpha   90.00
_cell.angle_beta   90.00
_cell.angle_gamma   90.00
#
_symmetry.space_group_name_H-M   'P 1'
#
loop_
_entity.id
_entity.type
_entity.pdbx_description
1 polymer ?
#
loop_
_entity_poly.entity_id
_entity_poly.type
_entity_poly.pdbx_seq_one_letter_code
_entity_poly.pdbx_strand_id
1 'polypeptide(L)'
;MRARLAIGALGVLLGLFGARTLWTRQDTDQLTNAGLWLVGGVVLHDLVLAPVVLLLVVVVARLLPTAYRAPAVVALVVLGTLTIVAVPMLSGQGVRPDNPTLLPRDYRTTWLVLVAVVVVLVVVAGLLRSRRSSVEHTEETG
;
A
#
# COMPACT_ATOMS: atom_id res chain seq x y z
N MET A 1 -19.17 -19.08 12.42
CA MET A 1 -20.18 -17.99 12.24
C MET A 1 -20.06 -16.89 13.31
N ARG A 2 -20.06 -17.23 14.62
CA ARG A 2 -19.93 -16.25 15.72
C ARG A 2 -18.71 -15.33 15.63
N ALA A 3 -17.54 -15.85 15.27
CA ALA A 3 -16.32 -15.04 15.11
C ALA A 3 -16.45 -13.97 14.01
N ARG A 4 -17.08 -14.29 12.87
CA ARG A 4 -17.30 -13.33 11.78
C ARG A 4 -18.26 -12.22 12.19
N LEU A 5 -19.33 -12.57 12.91
CA LEU A 5 -20.28 -11.61 13.47
C LEU A 5 -19.62 -10.72 14.53
N ALA A 6 -18.78 -11.28 15.39
CA ALA A 6 -18.04 -10.52 16.39
C ALA A 6 -17.07 -9.53 15.74
N ILE A 7 -16.32 -9.96 14.72
CA ILE A 7 -15.42 -9.07 13.95
C ILE A 7 -16.23 -7.98 13.25
N GLY A 8 -17.35 -8.33 12.62
CA GLY A 8 -18.24 -7.37 11.96
C GLY A 8 -18.81 -6.34 12.94
N ALA A 9 -19.34 -6.80 14.08
CA ALA A 9 -19.87 -5.92 15.13
C ALA A 9 -18.79 -5.00 15.70
N LEU A 10 -17.59 -5.53 15.98
CA LEU A 10 -16.46 -4.73 16.43
C LEU A 10 -16.08 -3.66 15.38
N GLY A 11 -16.01 -4.03 14.11
CA GLY A 11 -15.73 -3.09 13.02
C GLY A 11 -16.76 -1.97 12.93
N VAL A 12 -18.05 -2.29 13.05
CA VAL A 12 -19.14 -1.30 13.07
C VAL A 12 -19.01 -0.39 14.29
N LEU A 13 -18.76 -0.93 15.48
CA LEU A 13 -18.59 -0.13 16.70
C LEU A 13 -17.40 0.83 16.59
N LEU A 14 -16.27 0.36 16.06
CA LEU A 14 -15.09 1.20 15.81
C LEU A 14 -15.37 2.28 14.75
N GLY A 15 -16.08 1.93 13.68
CA GLY A 15 -16.49 2.88 12.64
C GLY A 15 -17.41 3.98 13.18
N LEU A 16 -18.42 3.61 13.97
CA LEU A 16 -19.34 4.56 14.61
C LEU A 16 -18.60 5.45 15.62
N PHE A 17 -17.68 4.88 16.40
CA PHE A 17 -16.85 5.63 17.33
C PHE A 17 -15.98 6.65 16.59
N GLY A 18 -15.34 6.25 15.48
CA GLY A 18 -14.56 7.14 14.63
C GLY A 18 -15.40 8.26 14.02
N ALA A 19 -16.56 7.94 13.44
CA ALA A 19 -17.48 8.91 12.87
C ALA A 19 -17.98 9.93 13.91
N ARG A 20 -18.36 9.46 15.11
CA ARG A 20 -18.74 10.34 16.22
C ARG A 20 -17.57 11.24 16.64
N THR A 21 -16.37 10.68 16.76
CA THR A 21 -15.18 11.46 17.14
C THR A 21 -14.90 12.55 16.12
N LEU A 22 -14.95 12.21 14.82
CA LEU A 22 -14.76 13.16 13.74
C LEU A 22 -15.80 14.28 13.81
N TRP A 23 -17.08 13.93 13.95
CA TRP A 23 -18.18 14.91 14.01
C TRP A 23 -18.13 15.83 15.22
N THR A 24 -17.77 15.30 16.39
CA THR A 24 -17.84 16.03 17.66
C THR A 24 -16.58 16.83 18.02
N ARG A 25 -15.44 16.54 17.38
CA ARG A 25 -14.14 17.11 17.76
C ARG A 25 -13.45 17.92 16.67
N GLN A 26 -14.05 18.06 15.49
CA GLN A 26 -13.44 18.74 14.36
C GLN A 26 -14.32 19.88 13.88
N ASP A 27 -13.69 20.97 13.44
CA ASP A 27 -14.38 22.11 12.85
C ASP A 27 -14.74 21.82 11.37
N THR A 28 -15.61 22.64 10.78
CA THR A 28 -16.12 22.44 9.41
C THR A 28 -15.02 22.32 8.35
N ASP A 29 -13.96 23.11 8.47
CA ASP A 29 -12.82 23.04 7.53
C ASP A 29 -12.06 21.71 7.65
N GLN A 30 -11.90 21.20 8.87
CA GLN A 30 -11.26 19.91 9.12
C GLN A 30 -12.10 18.75 8.60
N LEU A 31 -13.42 18.82 8.78
CA LEU A 31 -14.36 17.84 8.21
C LEU A 31 -14.32 17.84 6.68
N THR A 32 -14.27 19.02 6.07
CA THR A 32 -14.19 19.17 4.61
C THR A 32 -12.87 18.60 4.08
N ASN A 33 -11.75 18.93 4.73
CA ASN A 33 -10.44 18.39 4.38
C ASN A 33 -10.38 16.87 4.54
N ALA A 34 -10.97 16.31 5.60
CA ALA A 34 -11.07 14.87 5.79
C ALA A 34 -11.90 14.22 4.67
N GLY A 35 -13.04 14.81 4.30
CA GLY A 35 -13.86 14.37 3.18
C GLY A 35 -13.11 14.39 1.85
N LEU A 36 -12.39 15.49 1.55
CA LEU A 36 -11.55 15.61 0.37
C LEU A 36 -10.44 14.56 0.34
N TRP A 37 -9.82 14.24 1.48
CA TRP A 37 -8.82 13.18 1.57
C TRP A 37 -9.39 11.79 1.33
N LEU A 38 -10.54 11.48 1.93
CA LEU A 38 -11.19 10.18 1.76
C LEU A 38 -11.64 9.98 0.30
N VAL A 39 -12.31 10.97 -0.28
CA VAL A 39 -12.78 10.91 -1.67
C VAL A 39 -11.59 10.94 -2.64
N GLY A 40 -10.66 11.88 -2.44
CA GLY A 40 -9.48 12.05 -3.29
C GLY A 40 -8.61 10.79 -3.30
N GLY A 41 -8.45 10.13 -2.15
CA GLY A 41 -7.72 8.86 -2.05
C GLY A 41 -8.37 7.74 -2.87
N VAL A 42 -9.69 7.57 -2.77
CA VAL A 42 -10.44 6.57 -3.57
C VAL A 42 -10.33 6.87 -5.06
N VAL A 43 -10.58 8.12 -5.46
CA VAL A 43 -10.51 8.55 -6.86
C VAL A 43 -9.11 8.32 -7.43
N LEU A 44 -8.06 8.73 -6.71
CA LEU A 44 -6.68 8.56 -7.15
C LEU A 44 -6.30 7.07 -7.21
N HIS A 45 -6.76 6.26 -6.27
CA HIS A 45 -6.53 4.82 -6.28
C HIS A 45 -7.20 4.15 -7.49
N ASP A 46 -8.49 4.36 -7.68
CA ASP A 46 -9.28 3.61 -8.67
C ASP A 46 -9.07 4.13 -10.10
N LEU A 47 -8.91 5.45 -10.28
CA LEU A 47 -8.78 6.05 -11.61
C LEU A 47 -7.32 6.23 -12.06
N VAL A 48 -6.35 6.16 -11.15
CA VAL A 48 -4.93 6.35 -11.50
C VAL A 48 -4.10 5.14 -11.10
N LEU A 49 -4.10 4.75 -9.83
CA LEU A 49 -3.24 3.65 -9.39
C LEU A 49 -3.61 2.34 -10.07
N ALA A 50 -4.88 1.95 -10.04
CA ALA A 50 -5.31 0.68 -10.61
C ALA A 50 -4.98 0.57 -12.12
N PRO A 51 -5.27 1.58 -12.98
CA PRO A 51 -4.84 1.56 -14.38
C PRO A 51 -3.32 1.49 -14.56
N VAL A 52 -2.55 2.27 -13.80
CA VAL A 52 -1.08 2.26 -13.87
C VAL A 52 -0.53 0.88 -13.49
N VAL A 53 -1.02 0.31 -12.38
CA VAL A 53 -0.63 -1.02 -11.94
C VAL A 53 -1.00 -2.07 -12.99
N LEU A 54 -2.19 -2.00 -13.60
CA LEU A 54 -2.58 -2.90 -14.69
C LEU A 54 -1.60 -2.85 -15.87
N LEU A 55 -1.21 -1.65 -16.31
CA LEU A 55 -0.21 -1.48 -17.36
C LEU A 55 1.15 -2.08 -16.97
N LEU A 56 1.59 -1.85 -15.73
CA LEU A 56 2.84 -2.41 -15.21
C LEU A 56 2.79 -3.93 -15.06
N VAL A 57 1.64 -4.50 -14.71
CA VAL A 57 1.44 -5.96 -14.68
C VAL A 57 1.61 -6.57 -16.07
N VAL A 58 1.13 -5.91 -17.12
CA VAL A 58 1.38 -6.34 -18.51
C VAL A 58 2.88 -6.34 -18.84
N VAL A 59 3.62 -5.33 -18.39
CA VAL A 59 5.08 -5.26 -18.54
C VAL A 59 5.76 -6.39 -17.76
N VAL A 60 5.39 -6.61 -16.50
CA VAL A 60 5.89 -7.70 -15.65
C VAL A 60 5.63 -9.05 -16.30
N ALA A 61 4.43 -9.28 -16.85
CA ALA A 61 4.09 -10.54 -17.51
C ALA A 61 4.97 -10.83 -18.74
N ARG A 62 5.44 -9.79 -19.44
CA ARG A 62 6.32 -9.94 -20.61
C ARG A 62 7.80 -10.06 -20.26
N LEU A 63 8.26 -9.37 -19.22
CA LEU A 63 9.69 -9.26 -18.91
C LEU A 63 10.17 -10.24 -17.84
N LEU A 64 9.31 -10.65 -16.90
CA LEU A 64 9.72 -11.47 -15.76
C LEU A 64 9.38 -12.96 -15.95
N PRO A 65 10.27 -13.87 -15.49
CA PRO A 65 9.95 -15.29 -15.39
C PRO A 65 8.76 -15.54 -14.48
N THR A 66 8.01 -16.62 -14.72
CA THR A 66 6.77 -16.97 -13.98
C THR A 66 6.95 -16.95 -12.46
N ALA A 67 8.12 -17.35 -11.96
CA ALA A 67 8.44 -17.36 -10.54
C ALA A 67 8.39 -15.96 -9.88
N TYR A 68 8.68 -14.90 -10.63
CA TYR A 68 8.78 -13.53 -10.11
C TYR A 68 7.52 -12.70 -10.34
N ARG A 69 6.61 -13.14 -11.22
CA ARG A 69 5.43 -12.34 -11.60
C ARG A 69 4.54 -11.99 -10.41
N ALA A 70 4.08 -12.99 -9.64
CA ALA A 70 3.16 -12.73 -8.53
C ALA A 70 3.79 -11.86 -7.41
N PRO A 71 5.04 -12.13 -6.94
CA PRO A 71 5.70 -11.22 -6.00
C PRO A 71 5.83 -9.78 -6.54
N ALA A 72 6.18 -9.62 -7.82
CA ALA A 72 6.29 -8.29 -8.43
C ALA A 72 4.93 -7.55 -8.48
N VAL A 73 3.83 -8.23 -8.81
CA VAL A 73 2.49 -7.63 -8.78
C VAL A 73 2.12 -7.16 -7.36
N VAL A 74 2.38 -7.99 -6.34
CA VAL A 74 2.15 -7.60 -4.94
C VAL A 74 2.97 -6.36 -4.57
N ALA A 75 4.24 -6.32 -4.96
CA ALA A 75 5.11 -5.17 -4.72
C ALA A 75 4.60 -3.90 -5.40
N LEU A 76 4.10 -3.99 -6.63
CA LEU A 76 3.51 -2.84 -7.35
C LEU A 76 2.30 -2.26 -6.60
N VAL A 77 1.40 -3.12 -6.12
CA VAL A 77 0.24 -2.69 -5.33
C VAL A 77 0.68 -2.05 -4.01
N VAL A 78 1.57 -2.71 -3.26
CA VAL A 78 2.06 -2.20 -1.97
C VAL A 78 2.79 -0.87 -2.11
N LEU A 79 3.77 -0.80 -3.00
CA LEU A 79 4.55 0.43 -3.20
C LEU A 79 3.71 1.54 -3.82
N GLY A 80 2.81 1.21 -4.74
CA GLY A 80 1.89 2.17 -5.34
C GLY A 80 0.98 2.84 -4.31
N THR A 81 0.31 2.04 -3.47
CA THR A 81 -0.57 2.54 -2.41
C THR A 81 0.22 3.34 -1.36
N LEU A 82 1.37 2.83 -0.92
CA LEU A 82 2.22 3.55 0.04
C LEU A 82 2.76 4.86 -0.52
N THR A 83 3.03 4.91 -1.83
CA THR A 83 3.47 6.15 -2.48
C THR A 83 2.38 7.21 -2.47
N ILE A 84 1.13 6.84 -2.78
CA ILE A 84 -0.02 7.77 -2.69
C ILE A 84 -0.13 8.36 -1.28
N VAL A 85 -0.08 7.51 -0.26
CA VAL A 85 -0.17 7.95 1.14
C VAL A 85 1.03 8.83 1.53
N ALA A 86 2.22 8.55 0.99
CA ALA A 86 3.44 9.27 1.31
C ALA A 86 3.60 10.62 0.57
N VAL A 87 2.75 10.94 -0.41
CA VAL A 87 2.87 12.19 -1.21
C VAL A 87 3.02 13.44 -0.34
N PRO A 88 2.22 13.68 0.72
CA PRO A 88 2.35 14.89 1.54
C PRO A 88 3.71 14.98 2.23
N MET A 89 4.18 13.86 2.77
CA MET A 89 5.45 13.79 3.49
C MET A 89 6.65 13.99 2.55
N LEU A 90 6.59 13.39 1.35
CA LEU A 90 7.63 13.52 0.33
C LEU A 90 7.68 14.93 -0.29
N SER A 91 6.54 15.61 -0.34
CA SER A 91 6.42 16.98 -0.83
C SER A 91 6.63 18.05 0.24
N GLY A 92 6.81 17.67 1.51
CA GLY A 92 7.00 18.61 2.61
C GLY A 92 5.72 19.33 3.04
N GLN A 93 4.55 18.82 2.64
CA GLN A 93 3.27 19.35 3.10
C GLN A 93 3.13 19.16 4.61
N GLY A 94 2.68 20.21 5.29
CA GLY A 94 2.52 20.21 6.75
C GLY A 94 3.78 20.61 7.53
N VAL A 95 4.90 20.94 6.86
CA VAL A 95 6.03 21.61 7.53
C VAL A 95 5.55 22.96 8.06
N ARG A 96 5.77 23.21 9.34
CA ARG A 96 5.53 24.53 9.94
C ARG A 96 6.78 25.03 10.67
N PRO A 97 7.19 26.30 10.45
CA PRO A 97 8.40 26.86 11.07
C PRO A 97 8.34 26.90 12.61
N ASP A 98 7.13 27.03 13.17
CA ASP A 98 6.85 27.10 14.60
C ASP A 98 6.81 25.71 15.27
N ASN A 99 6.77 24.63 14.49
CA ASN A 99 6.82 23.27 15.01
C ASN A 99 7.69 22.36 14.12
N PRO A 100 9.02 22.38 14.32
CA PRO A 100 9.96 21.60 13.50
C PRO A 100 9.82 20.08 13.69
N THR A 101 9.04 19.62 14.68
CA THR A 101 8.81 18.19 14.94
C THR A 101 7.74 17.55 14.06
N LEU A 102 7.04 18.32 13.22
CA LEU A 102 5.98 17.81 12.35
C LEU A 102 6.49 16.92 11.22
N LEU A 103 7.67 17.21 10.68
CA LEU A 103 8.30 16.46 9.59
C LEU A 103 9.81 16.28 9.86
N PRO A 104 10.19 15.64 10.98
CA PRO A 104 11.57 15.65 11.47
C PRO A 104 12.48 14.70 10.70
N ARG A 105 11.89 13.78 9.93
CA ARG A 105 12.58 12.68 9.25
C ARG A 105 12.81 13.02 7.79
N ASP A 106 13.93 12.53 7.25
CA ASP A 106 14.08 12.42 5.81
C ASP A 106 13.16 11.31 5.26
N TYR A 107 11.97 11.72 4.83
CA TYR A 107 10.97 10.83 4.25
C TYR A 107 11.38 10.28 2.88
N ARG A 108 12.28 10.97 2.16
CA ARG A 108 12.78 10.47 0.87
C ARG A 108 13.69 9.27 1.10
N THR A 109 14.65 9.40 2.02
CA THR A 109 15.51 8.28 2.42
C THR A 109 14.68 7.13 2.98
N THR A 110 13.69 7.42 3.84
CA THR A 110 12.80 6.39 4.40
C THR A 110 12.02 5.64 3.30
N TRP A 111 11.48 6.36 2.33
CA TRP A 111 10.73 5.77 1.22
C TRP A 111 11.64 4.94 0.30
N LEU A 112 12.85 5.40 0.01
CA LEU A 112 13.83 4.63 -0.78
C LEU A 112 14.24 3.34 -0.08
N VAL A 113 14.46 3.37 1.24
CA VAL A 113 14.73 2.16 2.03
C VAL A 113 13.56 1.19 1.95
N LEU A 114 12.32 1.67 2.06
CA LEU A 114 11.13 0.84 1.92
C LEU A 114 11.06 0.19 0.53
N VAL A 115 11.29 0.95 -0.54
CA VAL A 115 11.35 0.43 -1.92
C VAL A 115 12.41 -0.66 -2.03
N ALA A 116 13.62 -0.41 -1.50
CA ALA A 116 14.71 -1.38 -1.51
C ALA A 116 14.34 -2.68 -0.79
N VAL A 117 13.73 -2.59 0.40
CA VAL A 117 13.25 -3.75 1.16
C VAL A 117 12.23 -4.55 0.36
N VAL A 118 11.23 -3.89 -0.23
CA VAL A 118 10.21 -4.58 -1.04
C VAL A 118 10.83 -5.25 -2.26
N VAL A 119 11.77 -4.61 -2.95
CA VAL A 119 12.48 -5.21 -4.09
C VAL A 119 13.26 -6.46 -3.66
N VAL A 120 13.98 -6.41 -2.53
CA VAL A 120 14.68 -7.57 -1.98
C VAL A 120 13.70 -8.71 -1.71
N LEU A 121 12.53 -8.43 -1.12
CA LEU A 121 11.50 -9.43 -0.87
C LEU A 121 10.97 -10.08 -2.16
N VAL A 122 10.79 -9.29 -3.22
CA VAL A 122 10.41 -9.81 -4.55
C VAL A 122 11.45 -10.78 -5.08
N VAL A 123 12.73 -10.40 -5.01
CA VAL A 123 13.84 -11.24 -5.49
C VAL A 123 13.91 -12.54 -4.70
N VAL A 124 13.88 -12.46 -3.36
CA VAL A 124 13.91 -13.64 -2.49
C VAL A 124 12.72 -14.55 -2.76
N ALA A 125 11.50 -14.02 -2.84
CA ALA A 125 10.31 -14.81 -3.11
C ALA A 125 10.36 -15.50 -4.49
N GLY A 126 10.85 -14.80 -5.51
CA GLY A 126 11.02 -15.36 -6.85
C GLY A 126 12.08 -16.47 -6.90
N LEU A 127 13.22 -16.29 -6.23
CA LEU A 127 14.25 -17.31 -6.11
C LEU A 127 13.73 -18.56 -5.39
N LEU A 128 13.02 -18.38 -4.27
CA LEU A 128 12.43 -19.49 -3.53
C LEU A 128 11.38 -20.25 -4.36
N ARG A 129 10.58 -19.54 -5.16
CA ARG A 129 9.59 -20.16 -6.05
C ARG A 129 10.25 -20.91 -7.21
N SER A 130 11.30 -20.35 -7.80
CA SER A 130 12.05 -21.00 -8.89
C SER A 130 12.70 -22.32 -8.44
N ARG A 131 13.14 -22.41 -7.18
CA ARG A 131 13.71 -23.65 -6.64
C ARG A 131 12.68 -24.76 -6.49
N ARG A 132 11.43 -24.43 -6.13
CA ARG A 132 10.36 -25.42 -5.95
C ARG A 132 9.94 -26.07 -7.27
N SER A 133 9.85 -25.29 -8.34
CA SER A 133 9.50 -25.82 -9.67
C SER A 133 10.53 -26.80 -10.25
N SER A 134 11.80 -26.70 -9.84
CA SER A 134 12.84 -27.63 -10.29
C SER A 134 12.79 -28.99 -9.56
N VAL A 135 12.27 -29.02 -8.33
CA VAL A 135 12.16 -30.26 -7.54
C VAL A 135 11.02 -31.13 -8.08
N GLU A 136 9.88 -30.53 -8.40
CA GLU A 136 8.68 -31.23 -8.91
C GLU A 136 8.92 -31.92 -10.27
N HIS A 137 9.68 -31.31 -11.18
CA HIS A 137 10.05 -31.94 -12.46
C HIS A 137 10.99 -33.13 -12.34
N THR A 138 11.72 -33.28 -11.23
CA THR A 138 12.63 -34.42 -11.05
C THR A 138 11.89 -35.66 -10.56
N GLU A 139 10.78 -35.48 -9.81
CA GLU A 139 9.95 -36.58 -9.31
C GLU A 139 9.05 -37.20 -10.38
N GLU A 140 8.61 -36.47 -11.42
CA GLU A 140 7.79 -37.04 -12.51
C GLU A 140 8.58 -37.90 -13.51
N THR A 141 9.91 -37.83 -13.50
CA THR A 141 10.78 -38.53 -14.47
C THR A 141 11.53 -39.75 -13.92
N GLY A 142 11.33 -40.10 -12.64
CA GLY A 142 11.96 -41.27 -11.98
C GLY A 142 10.96 -42.38 -11.71
#